data_AF-A0A954G1Y3-F1
#
_entry.id   AF-A0A954G1Y3-F1
#
_cell.length_a   1.000
_cell.length_b   1.000
_cell.length_c   1.000
_cell.angle_alpha   90.00
_cell.angle_beta   90.00
_cell.angle_gamma   90.00
#
_symmetry.space_group_name_H-M   'P 1'
#
loop_
_entity.id
_entity.type
_entity.pdbx_description
1 polymer ?
#
loop_
_entity_poly.entity_id
_entity_poly.type
_entity_poly.pdbx_seq_one_letter_code
_entity_poly.pdbx_strand_id
1 'polypeptide(L)' 'MEYLQQLAACFHQYYQKQRIADPEDHALSSARLMLAESVRQVIRNGLSLLGVSAPTSM' A
#
# COMPACT_ATOMS: atom_id res chain seq x y z
N MET A 1 -4.81 -1.40 -16.02
CA MET A 1 -4.87 -0.17 -15.20
C MET A 1 -5.93 -0.28 -14.10
N GLU A 2 -7.15 -0.75 -14.42
CA GLU A 2 -8.28 -0.81 -13.48
C GLU A 2 -7.97 -1.53 -12.15
N TYR A 3 -7.30 -2.68 -12.18
CA TYR A 3 -6.90 -3.40 -10.96
C TYR A 3 -6.01 -2.57 -10.03
N LEU A 4 -4.97 -1.90 -10.56
CA LEU A 4 -4.06 -1.10 -9.74
C LEU A 4 -4.75 0.12 -9.16
N GLN A 5 -5.68 0.72 -9.91
CA GLN A 5 -6.49 1.85 -9.43
C GLN A 5 -7.44 1.42 -8.31
N GLN A 6 -8.11 0.27 -8.46
CA GLN A 6 -8.97 -0.27 -7.41
C GLN A 6 -8.18 -0.68 -6.16
N LEU A 7 -7.00 -1.30 -6.32
CA LEU A 7 -6.10 -1.63 -5.22
C LEU A 7 -5.66 -0.37 -4.46
N ALA A 8 -5.24 0.67 -5.18
CA ALA A 8 -4.86 1.94 -4.58
C ALA A 8 -6.04 2.59 -3.83
N ALA A 9 -7.24 2.59 -4.41
CA ALA A 9 -8.45 3.13 -3.77
C ALA A 9 -8.83 2.35 -2.50
N CYS A 10 -8.78 1.01 -2.55
CA CYS A 10 -9.04 0.16 -1.39
C CYS A 10 -8.02 0.41 -0.27
N PHE A 11 -6.73 0.47 -0.60
CA PHE A 11 -5.68 0.75 0.38
C PHE A 11 -5.80 2.17 0.97
N HIS A 12 -6.18 3.16 0.16
CA HIS A 12 -6.41 4.51 0.65
C HIS A 12 -7.55 4.57 1.69
N GLN A 13 -8.68 3.89 1.42
CA GLN A 13 -9.77 3.78 2.38
C GLN A 13 -9.34 3.04 3.66
N TYR A 14 -8.53 1.99 3.52
CA TYR A 14 -7.96 1.27 4.66
C TYR A 14 -7.07 2.17 5.51
N TYR A 15 -6.16 2.92 4.90
CA TYR A 15 -5.24 3.84 5.57
C TYR A 15 -5.98 4.94 6.34
N GLN A 16 -7.08 5.47 5.79
CA GLN A 16 -7.91 6.46 6.48
C GLN A 16 -8.65 5.88 7.70
N LYS A 17 -9.07 4.61 7.63
CA LYS A 17 -9.87 3.96 8.67
C LYS A 17 -9.03 3.33 9.78
N GLN A 18 -7.77 2.99 9.51
CA GLN A 18 -6.93 2.20 10.41
C GLN A 18 -5.63 2.92 10.73
N ARG A 19 -5.29 3.03 12.02
CA ARG A 19 -4.00 3.55 12.46
C ARG A 19 -2.92 2.49 12.20
N ILE A 20 -2.04 2.76 11.24
CA ILE A 20 -0.98 1.81 10.86
C ILE A 20 0.14 1.74 11.91
N ALA A 21 0.60 2.89 12.40
CA ALA A 21 1.61 2.98 13.44
C ALA A 21 0.93 3.37 14.76
N ASP A 22 0.61 2.35 15.54
CA ASP A 22 0.08 2.48 16.88
C ASP A 22 1.19 2.16 17.91
N PRO A 23 1.55 3.10 18.79
CA PRO A 23 2.60 2.89 19.77
C PRO A 23 2.20 1.96 20.92
N GLU A 24 0.91 1.65 21.07
CA GLU A 24 0.40 0.80 22.16
C GLU A 24 0.25 -0.66 21.71
N ASP A 25 0.10 -0.91 20.41
CA ASP A 25 0.06 -2.26 19.83
C ASP A 25 1.08 -2.43 18.70
N HIS A 26 2.30 -2.81 19.09
CA HIS A 26 3.40 -3.05 18.16
C HIS A 26 3.16 -4.25 17.23
N ALA A 27 2.52 -5.32 17.70
CA ALA A 27 2.32 -6.53 16.91
C ALA A 27 1.34 -6.26 15.76
N LEU A 28 0.22 -5.60 16.07
CA LEU A 28 -0.75 -5.18 15.06
C LEU A 28 -0.12 -4.15 14.11
N SER A 29 0.63 -3.18 14.64
CA SER A 29 1.32 -2.18 13.82
C SER A 29 2.28 -2.81 12.81
N SER A 30 3.10 -3.77 13.25
CA SER A 30 4.00 -4.51 12.35
C SER A 30 3.23 -5.25 11.25
N ALA A 31 2.11 -5.90 11.57
CA ALA A 31 1.28 -6.56 10.57
C ALA A 31 0.69 -5.55 9.55
N ARG A 32 0.21 -4.38 10.02
CA ARG A 32 -0.32 -3.33 9.15
C ARG A 32 0.76 -2.71 8.26
N LEU A 33 1.98 -2.56 8.77
CA LEU A 33 3.13 -2.09 7.99
C LEU A 33 3.53 -3.10 6.90
N MET A 34 3.56 -4.40 7.22
CA MET A 34 3.80 -5.44 6.21
C MET A 34 2.74 -5.45 5.11
N LEU A 35 1.47 -5.23 5.47
CA LEU A 35 0.40 -5.07 4.49
C LEU A 35 0.66 -3.88 3.57
N ALA A 36 1.00 -2.71 4.14
CA ALA A 36 1.31 -1.51 3.36
C ALA A 36 2.48 -1.73 2.38
N GLU A 37 3.53 -2.40 2.83
CA GLU A 37 4.69 -2.72 1.99
C GLU A 37 4.34 -3.70 0.87
N SER A 38 3.51 -4.70 1.16
CA SER A 38 3.02 -5.66 0.17
C SER A 38 2.21 -4.96 -0.92
N VAL A 39 1.31 -4.04 -0.54
CA VAL A 39 0.53 -3.23 -1.49
C VAL A 39 1.46 -2.37 -2.36
N ARG A 40 2.47 -1.72 -1.75
CA ARG A 40 3.49 -0.95 -2.48
C ARG A 40 4.20 -1.80 -3.53
N GLN A 41 4.60 -3.02 -3.17
CA GLN A 41 5.26 -3.94 -4.08
C GLN A 41 4.36 -4.36 -5.26
N VAL A 42 3.09 -4.68 -5.00
CA VAL A 42 2.13 -5.04 -6.04
C VAL A 42 1.93 -3.88 -7.03
N ILE A 43 1.76 -2.65 -6.52
CA ILE A 43 1.61 -1.46 -7.36
C ILE A 43 2.87 -1.24 -8.21
N ARG A 44 4.06 -1.31 -7.61
CA ARG A 44 5.33 -1.15 -8.33
C ARG A 44 5.49 -2.20 -9.44
N ASN A 45 5.22 -3.47 -9.14
CA ASN A 45 5.31 -4.54 -10.12
C ASN A 45 4.30 -4.34 -11.25
N GLY A 46 3.07 -3.95 -10.92
CA GLY A 46 2.03 -3.66 -11.90
C GLY A 46 2.38 -2.50 -12.83
N LEU A 47 2.90 -1.39 -12.29
CA LEU A 47 3.35 -0.25 -13.08
C LEU A 47 4.53 -0.62 -13.98
N SER A 48 5.48 -1.41 -13.46
CA SER A 48 6.61 -1.92 -14.24
C SER A 48 6.16 -2.79 -15.43
N LEU A 49 5.15 -3.64 -15.24
CA LEU A 49 4.57 -4.46 -16.32
C LEU A 49 3.90 -3.60 -17.39
N LEU A 50 3.42 -2.41 -17.03
CA LEU A 50 2.82 -1.44 -17.94
C LEU A 50 3.85 -0.50 -18.58
N GLY A 51 5.15 -0.68 -18.31
CA GLY A 51 6.22 0.19 -18.81
C GLY A 51 6.25 1.59 -18.18
N VAL A 52 5.60 1.76 -17.02
CA VAL A 52 5.51 3.04 -16.31
C VAL A 52 6.45 3.02 -15.10
N SER A 53 7.28 4.04 -14.96
CA SER A 53 8.13 4.21 -13.78
C SER A 53 7.29 4.54 -12.54
N ALA A 54 7.50 3.80 -11.45
CA ALA A 54 6.86 4.06 -10.16
C ALA A 54 7.76 5.00 -9.31
N PRO A 55 7.34 6.24 -9.03
CA PRO A 55 8.13 7.16 -8.22
C PRO A 55 8.17 6.72 -6.75
N THR A 56 9.32 6.95 -6.09
CA THR A 56 9.53 6.60 -4.66
C THR A 56 9.02 7.64 -3.68
N SER A 57 8.64 8.82 -4.18
CA SER A 57 7.90 9.87 -3.48
C SER A 57 7.03 10.59 -4.50
N MET A 58 5.84 11.04 -4.09
CA MET A 58 5.10 12.06 -4.85
C MET A 58 5.78 13.41 -4.70
#